data_AF-A0A158PAZ6-F1
#
_entry.id   AF-A0A158PAZ6-F1
#
_cell.length_a   1.000
_cell.length_b   1.000
_cell.length_c   1.000
_cell.angle_alpha   90.00
_cell.angle_beta   90.00
_cell.angle_gamma   90.00
#
_symmetry.space_group_name_H-M   'P 1'
#
loop_
_entity.id
_entity.type
_entity.pdbx_description
1 polymer ?
#
loop_
_entity_poly.entity_id
_entity_poly.type
_entity_poly.pdbx_seq_one_letter_code
_entity_poly.pdbx_strand_id
1 'polypeptide(L)'
;MFTHHRHLRHYFKGAEAYTAEDIQKSERFADQGQRTLLAIYLLADTFDDEQAFRACVREVVNRHRDFQMDPEVWSDFFTVFVEFLEFREALTDEQKVAWKQLSKVFNEECQSHLKELGIPHVYFFTNHPDLRVYFKGAENYTADDVQKSDRLAIGYLIKELMLRYFRETTFRAYVRDTMDRHVPLKIDPTLWGKFFCIFVSFLETRGAVSDDQKAAWKQLGDMFIEESQSHLRACGLPHA
;
A
#
# COMPACT_ATOMS: atom_id res chain seq x y z
N MET A 1 -6.72 -1.30 -24.19
CA MET A 1 -7.36 -2.21 -23.21
C MET A 1 -7.98 -3.46 -23.85
N PHE A 2 -9.14 -3.39 -24.54
CA PHE A 2 -9.89 -4.59 -24.96
C PHE A 2 -9.08 -5.61 -25.79
N THR A 3 -8.12 -5.20 -26.62
CA THR A 3 -7.27 -6.12 -27.40
C THR A 3 -6.29 -6.91 -26.55
N HIS A 4 -5.61 -6.24 -25.61
CA HIS A 4 -4.44 -6.75 -24.86
C HIS A 4 -4.80 -7.26 -23.45
N HIS A 5 -5.82 -6.69 -22.82
CA HIS A 5 -6.25 -7.00 -21.45
C HIS A 5 -7.63 -7.66 -21.44
N ARG A 6 -7.76 -8.76 -22.19
CA ARG A 6 -9.08 -9.39 -22.45
C ARG A 6 -9.77 -9.89 -21.18
N HIS A 7 -9.00 -10.26 -20.17
CA HIS A 7 -9.51 -10.71 -18.88
C HIS A 7 -10.33 -9.62 -18.19
N LEU A 8 -10.07 -8.32 -18.41
CA LEU A 8 -10.83 -7.21 -17.79
C LEU A 8 -12.21 -6.97 -18.41
N ARG A 9 -12.52 -7.60 -19.56
CA ARG A 9 -13.79 -7.35 -20.28
C ARG A 9 -15.02 -7.81 -19.50
N HIS A 10 -14.87 -8.73 -18.54
CA HIS A 10 -15.99 -9.26 -17.75
C HIS A 10 -16.67 -8.19 -16.87
N TYR A 11 -15.97 -7.08 -16.56
CA TYR A 11 -16.52 -5.90 -15.90
C TYR A 11 -17.43 -5.07 -16.81
N PHE A 12 -17.34 -5.23 -18.13
CA PHE A 12 -18.10 -4.47 -19.12
C PHE A 12 -19.31 -5.29 -19.59
N LYS A 13 -20.37 -5.30 -18.77
CA LYS A 13 -21.58 -6.08 -19.04
C LYS A 13 -22.15 -5.83 -20.44
N GLY A 14 -22.42 -6.91 -21.18
CA GLY A 14 -22.91 -6.88 -22.56
C GLY A 14 -21.83 -6.59 -23.62
N ALA A 15 -20.57 -6.44 -23.22
CA ALA A 15 -19.42 -6.21 -24.09
C ALA A 15 -18.28 -7.20 -23.84
N GLU A 16 -18.53 -8.30 -23.13
CA GLU A 16 -17.51 -9.28 -22.71
C GLU A 16 -16.76 -9.88 -23.91
N ALA A 17 -17.45 -10.06 -25.04
CA ALA A 17 -16.92 -10.62 -26.28
C ALA A 17 -16.48 -9.58 -27.31
N TYR A 18 -16.58 -8.28 -27.02
CA TYR A 18 -16.29 -7.23 -28.01
C TYR A 18 -14.84 -7.31 -28.52
N THR A 19 -14.71 -7.14 -29.84
CA THR A 19 -13.44 -6.94 -30.53
C THR A 19 -13.06 -5.46 -30.54
N ALA A 20 -11.85 -5.16 -31.03
CA ALA A 20 -11.43 -3.75 -31.20
C ALA A 20 -12.34 -2.99 -32.18
N GLU A 21 -12.83 -3.67 -33.22
CA GLU A 21 -13.72 -3.07 -34.22
C GLU A 21 -15.10 -2.75 -33.62
N ASP A 22 -15.63 -3.64 -32.78
CA ASP A 22 -16.90 -3.41 -32.08
C ASP A 22 -16.81 -2.20 -31.15
N ILE A 23 -15.67 -2.05 -30.45
CA ILE A 23 -15.41 -0.90 -29.56
C ILE A 23 -15.36 0.41 -30.35
N GLN A 24 -14.65 0.43 -31.49
CA GLN A 24 -14.49 1.63 -32.32
C GLN A 24 -15.81 2.16 -32.88
N LYS A 25 -16.79 1.27 -33.09
CA LYS A 25 -18.12 1.62 -33.63
C LYS A 25 -19.17 1.89 -32.55
N SER A 26 -18.82 1.75 -31.28
CA SER A 26 -19.79 1.81 -30.17
C SER A 26 -19.88 3.19 -29.54
N GLU A 27 -21.05 3.83 -29.62
CA GLU A 27 -21.34 5.09 -28.92
C GLU A 27 -21.15 4.98 -27.41
N ARG A 28 -21.54 3.83 -26.81
CA ARG A 28 -21.31 3.54 -25.38
C ARG A 28 -19.84 3.70 -25.00
N PHE A 29 -18.92 3.19 -25.83
CA PHE A 29 -17.49 3.26 -25.55
C PHE A 29 -16.87 4.60 -25.94
N ALA A 30 -17.46 5.33 -26.90
CA ALA A 30 -17.12 6.73 -27.14
C ALA A 30 -17.40 7.59 -25.89
N ASP A 31 -18.61 7.47 -25.32
CA ASP A 31 -19.01 8.17 -24.11
C ASP A 31 -18.20 7.74 -22.89
N GLN A 32 -18.03 6.43 -22.70
CA GLN A 32 -17.25 5.90 -21.58
C GLN A 32 -15.78 6.33 -21.67
N GLY A 33 -15.21 6.33 -22.88
CA GLY A 33 -13.83 6.80 -23.12
C GLY A 33 -13.65 8.26 -22.71
N GLN A 34 -14.60 9.13 -23.07
CA GLN A 34 -14.58 10.55 -22.66
C GLN A 34 -14.68 10.71 -21.14
N ARG A 35 -15.57 9.96 -20.48
CA ARG A 35 -15.71 9.99 -19.01
C ARG A 35 -14.43 9.54 -18.31
N THR A 36 -13.82 8.46 -18.79
CA THR A 36 -12.55 7.97 -18.23
C THR A 36 -11.43 8.97 -18.45
N LEU A 37 -11.32 9.56 -19.65
CA LEU A 37 -10.29 10.56 -19.94
C LEU A 37 -10.45 11.81 -19.07
N LEU A 38 -11.68 12.31 -18.89
CA LEU A 38 -11.97 13.41 -17.97
C LEU A 38 -11.56 13.09 -16.54
N ALA A 39 -11.88 11.89 -16.04
CA ALA A 39 -11.47 11.47 -14.70
C ALA A 39 -9.95 11.48 -14.53
N ILE A 40 -9.20 11.07 -15.56
CA ILE A 40 -7.73 11.13 -15.54
C ILE A 40 -7.21 12.56 -15.52
N TYR A 41 -7.80 13.47 -16.31
CA TYR A 41 -7.44 14.88 -16.25
C TYR A 41 -7.68 15.47 -14.86
N LEU A 42 -8.81 15.16 -14.22
CA LEU A 42 -9.11 15.61 -12.86
C LEU A 42 -8.11 15.06 -11.84
N LEU A 43 -7.74 13.77 -11.94
CA LEU A 43 -6.73 13.18 -11.06
C LEU A 43 -5.34 13.83 -11.24
N ALA A 44 -4.97 14.18 -12.48
CA ALA A 44 -3.70 14.85 -12.74
C ALA A 44 -3.71 16.32 -12.25
N ASP A 45 -4.79 17.06 -12.54
CA ASP A 45 -4.93 18.49 -12.18
C ASP A 45 -5.04 18.70 -10.67
N THR A 46 -5.68 17.77 -9.96
CA THR A 46 -5.82 17.83 -8.50
C THR A 46 -4.63 17.22 -7.75
N PHE A 47 -3.66 16.61 -8.42
CA PHE A 47 -2.63 15.80 -7.78
C PHE A 47 -1.83 16.55 -6.70
N ASP A 48 -1.52 17.83 -6.94
CA ASP A 48 -0.77 18.68 -6.01
C ASP A 48 -1.64 19.22 -4.84
N ASP A 49 -2.97 19.12 -4.95
CA ASP A 49 -3.91 19.37 -3.85
C ASP A 49 -4.36 18.01 -3.27
N GLU A 50 -3.62 17.54 -2.27
CA GLU A 50 -3.85 16.23 -1.64
C GLU A 50 -5.31 16.03 -1.19
N GLN A 51 -5.96 17.07 -0.69
CA GLN A 51 -7.34 16.97 -0.22
C GLN A 51 -8.31 16.77 -1.38
N ALA A 52 -8.16 17.57 -2.45
CA ALA A 52 -8.98 17.47 -3.66
C ALA A 52 -8.73 16.16 -4.39
N PHE A 53 -7.46 15.74 -4.54
CA PHE A 53 -7.09 14.47 -5.14
C PHE A 53 -7.76 13.30 -4.43
N ARG A 54 -7.55 13.18 -3.11
CA ARG A 54 -8.12 12.06 -2.34
C ARG A 54 -9.64 12.06 -2.39
N ALA A 55 -10.30 13.22 -2.35
CA ALA A 55 -11.74 13.32 -2.53
C ALA A 55 -12.20 12.81 -3.91
N CYS A 56 -11.47 13.16 -4.98
CA CYS A 56 -11.73 12.66 -6.32
C CYS A 56 -11.57 11.13 -6.40
N VAL A 57 -10.51 10.57 -5.79
CA VAL A 57 -10.30 9.12 -5.74
C VAL A 57 -11.43 8.39 -5.02
N ARG A 58 -11.85 8.88 -3.84
CA ARG A 58 -12.98 8.28 -3.11
C ARG A 58 -14.28 8.31 -3.91
N GLU A 59 -14.54 9.41 -4.61
CA GLU A 59 -15.71 9.51 -5.49
C GLU A 59 -15.64 8.53 -6.67
N VAL A 60 -14.45 8.32 -7.24
CA VAL A 60 -14.24 7.26 -8.25
C VAL A 60 -14.58 5.89 -7.65
N VAL A 61 -14.04 5.55 -6.46
CA VAL A 61 -14.34 4.29 -5.78
C VAL A 61 -15.85 4.11 -5.54
N ASN A 62 -16.53 5.15 -5.03
CA ASN A 62 -17.96 5.12 -4.75
C ASN A 62 -18.80 4.80 -5.99
N ARG A 63 -18.44 5.37 -7.16
CA ARG A 63 -19.13 5.10 -8.44
C ARG A 63 -18.86 3.70 -8.99
N HIS A 64 -17.82 3.02 -8.52
CA HIS A 64 -17.44 1.69 -9.02
C HIS A 64 -17.84 0.54 -8.08
N ARG A 65 -18.38 0.82 -6.90
CA ARG A 65 -18.73 -0.19 -5.90
C ARG A 65 -19.67 -1.29 -6.43
N ASP A 66 -20.61 -0.91 -7.30
CA ASP A 66 -21.64 -1.82 -7.82
C ASP A 66 -21.08 -2.80 -8.86
N PHE A 67 -19.89 -2.54 -9.41
CA PHE A 67 -19.21 -3.44 -10.35
C PHE A 67 -18.43 -4.56 -9.66
N GLN A 68 -18.29 -4.51 -8.32
CA GLN A 68 -17.61 -5.52 -7.51
C GLN A 68 -16.22 -5.87 -8.07
N MET A 69 -15.45 -4.83 -8.41
CA MET A 69 -14.11 -5.00 -8.96
C MET A 69 -13.16 -5.58 -7.94
N ASP A 70 -12.30 -6.48 -8.39
CA ASP A 70 -11.19 -6.98 -7.58
C ASP A 70 -10.32 -5.79 -7.14
N PRO A 71 -9.92 -5.70 -5.86
CA PRO A 71 -9.19 -4.54 -5.35
C PRO A 71 -7.84 -4.29 -6.02
N GLU A 72 -7.24 -5.30 -6.64
CA GLU A 72 -5.97 -5.20 -7.38
C GLU A 72 -6.11 -4.40 -8.69
N VAL A 73 -7.33 -4.34 -9.24
CA VAL A 73 -7.62 -3.65 -10.51
C VAL A 73 -7.39 -2.13 -10.40
N TRP A 74 -7.47 -1.56 -9.19
CA TRP A 74 -7.20 -0.15 -8.96
C TRP A 74 -5.77 0.27 -9.30
N SER A 75 -4.78 -0.60 -9.02
CA SER A 75 -3.40 -0.37 -9.47
C SER A 75 -3.18 -0.79 -10.91
N ASP A 76 -3.80 -1.88 -11.37
CA ASP A 76 -3.61 -2.40 -12.74
C ASP A 76 -4.11 -1.42 -13.81
N PHE A 77 -5.11 -0.61 -13.50
CA PHE A 77 -5.63 0.42 -14.39
C PHE A 77 -4.51 1.30 -14.98
N PHE A 78 -3.55 1.74 -14.14
CA PHE A 78 -2.48 2.62 -14.62
C PHE A 78 -1.44 1.90 -15.46
N THR A 79 -1.24 0.59 -15.27
CA THR A 79 -0.46 -0.23 -16.20
C THR A 79 -1.11 -0.20 -17.59
N VAL A 80 -2.42 -0.47 -17.66
CA VAL A 80 -3.18 -0.42 -18.92
C VAL A 80 -3.17 0.99 -19.55
N PHE A 81 -3.25 2.03 -18.72
CA PHE A 81 -3.29 3.41 -19.20
C PHE A 81 -1.93 3.88 -19.73
N VAL A 82 -0.84 3.58 -19.03
CA VAL A 82 0.52 3.90 -19.50
C VAL A 82 0.83 3.17 -20.81
N GLU A 83 0.50 1.88 -20.91
CA GLU A 83 0.64 1.14 -22.18
C GLU A 83 -0.18 1.77 -23.32
N PHE A 84 -1.39 2.29 -23.01
CA PHE A 84 -2.19 3.01 -23.99
C PHE A 84 -1.52 4.33 -24.42
N LEU A 85 -0.96 5.09 -23.49
CA LEU A 85 -0.23 6.32 -23.82
C LEU A 85 1.00 6.00 -24.67
N GLU A 86 1.80 5.00 -24.30
CA GLU A 86 2.99 4.57 -25.06
C GLU A 86 2.64 4.07 -26.46
N PHE A 87 1.48 3.44 -26.63
CA PHE A 87 0.97 3.06 -27.95
C PHE A 87 0.63 4.29 -28.82
N ARG A 88 0.24 5.41 -28.21
CA ARG A 88 -0.11 6.66 -28.90
C ARG A 88 1.12 7.52 -29.19
N GLU A 89 2.01 7.64 -28.22
CA GLU A 89 3.22 8.45 -28.28
C GLU A 89 4.24 7.95 -27.24
N ALA A 90 5.52 8.01 -27.57
CA ALA A 90 6.56 7.62 -26.63
C ALA A 90 6.55 8.53 -25.39
N LEU A 91 6.42 7.93 -24.20
CA LEU A 91 6.55 8.66 -22.94
C LEU A 91 8.01 8.80 -22.55
N THR A 92 8.38 9.95 -21.98
CA THR A 92 9.68 10.14 -21.35
C THR A 92 9.79 9.37 -20.04
N ASP A 93 11.01 9.16 -19.55
CA ASP A 93 11.24 8.49 -18.27
C ASP A 93 10.62 9.28 -17.11
N GLU A 94 10.66 10.62 -17.15
CA GLU A 94 10.03 11.48 -16.16
C GLU A 94 8.50 11.30 -16.13
N GLN A 95 7.87 11.21 -17.30
CA GLN A 95 6.43 10.98 -17.41
C GLN A 95 6.03 9.61 -16.85
N LYS A 96 6.84 8.57 -17.11
CA LYS A 96 6.62 7.23 -16.55
C LYS A 96 6.75 7.22 -15.02
N VAL A 97 7.73 7.93 -14.48
CA VAL A 97 7.90 8.11 -13.03
C VAL A 97 6.69 8.84 -12.43
N ALA A 98 6.21 9.90 -13.09
CA ALA A 98 5.03 10.64 -12.65
C ALA A 98 3.78 9.75 -12.62
N TRP A 99 3.51 8.98 -13.67
CA TRP A 99 2.38 8.04 -13.70
C TRP A 99 2.48 6.95 -12.63
N LYS A 100 3.70 6.43 -12.38
CA LYS A 100 3.94 5.45 -11.32
C LYS A 100 3.65 6.05 -9.94
N GLN A 101 4.04 7.30 -9.71
CA GLN A 101 3.77 8.01 -8.47
C GLN A 101 2.27 8.27 -8.29
N LEU A 102 1.58 8.75 -9.33
CA LEU A 102 0.14 8.98 -9.29
C LEU A 102 -0.62 7.67 -9.02
N SER A 103 -0.30 6.60 -9.75
CA SER A 103 -0.87 5.26 -9.56
C SER A 103 -0.76 4.76 -8.13
N LYS A 104 0.41 4.96 -7.52
CA LYS A 104 0.64 4.59 -6.13
C LYS A 104 -0.28 5.34 -5.17
N VAL A 105 -0.27 6.67 -5.22
CA VAL A 105 -1.06 7.51 -4.30
C VAL A 105 -2.56 7.26 -4.50
N PHE A 106 -2.98 7.10 -5.76
CA PHE A 106 -4.34 6.70 -6.11
C PHE A 106 -4.72 5.36 -5.45
N ASN A 107 -3.91 4.33 -5.64
CA ASN A 107 -4.22 3.01 -5.11
C ASN A 107 -4.23 3.00 -3.58
N GLU A 108 -3.29 3.70 -2.92
CA GLU A 108 -3.27 3.82 -1.46
C GLU A 108 -4.58 4.42 -0.93
N GLU A 109 -5.08 5.48 -1.54
CA GLU A 109 -6.37 6.07 -1.18
C GLU A 109 -7.54 5.14 -1.49
N CYS A 110 -7.55 4.45 -2.64
CA CYS A 110 -8.55 3.44 -2.96
C CYS A 110 -8.62 2.36 -1.88
N GLN A 111 -7.48 1.71 -1.55
CA GLN A 111 -7.45 0.64 -0.56
C GLN A 111 -7.88 1.12 0.84
N SER A 112 -7.49 2.36 1.22
CA SER A 112 -7.95 2.97 2.47
C SER A 112 -9.47 3.17 2.47
N HIS A 113 -10.03 3.71 1.40
CA HIS A 113 -11.47 3.97 1.33
C HIS A 113 -12.31 2.70 1.20
N LEU A 114 -11.85 1.70 0.44
CA LEU A 114 -12.47 0.37 0.38
C LEU A 114 -12.59 -0.24 1.78
N LYS A 115 -11.55 -0.11 2.60
CA LYS A 115 -11.55 -0.55 4.01
C LYS A 115 -12.59 0.21 4.83
N GLU A 116 -12.68 1.54 4.70
CA GLU A 116 -13.69 2.36 5.40
C GLU A 116 -15.13 1.96 5.03
N LEU A 117 -15.35 1.60 3.76
CA LEU A 117 -16.63 1.14 3.24
C LEU A 117 -16.94 -0.33 3.62
N GLY A 118 -15.99 -1.05 4.25
CA GLY A 118 -16.15 -2.46 4.63
C GLY A 118 -16.19 -3.42 3.44
N ILE A 119 -15.58 -3.05 2.31
CA ILE A 119 -15.50 -3.87 1.09
C ILE A 119 -14.06 -4.38 0.88
N PRO A 120 -13.84 -5.42 0.04
CA PRO A 120 -12.52 -6.05 -0.12
C PRO A 120 -11.38 -5.06 -0.42
N HIS A 121 -10.19 -5.25 0.18
CA HIS A 121 -9.00 -4.39 0.03
C HIS A 121 -7.68 -5.16 0.28
N VAL A 122 -6.51 -4.66 -0.15
CA VAL A 122 -5.20 -5.38 -0.05
C VAL A 122 -4.16 -4.58 0.76
N TYR A 123 -3.47 -5.15 1.78
CA TYR A 123 -2.53 -4.36 2.59
C TYR A 123 -1.20 -4.95 3.13
N PHE A 124 -0.95 -6.28 3.29
CA PHE A 124 0.35 -6.73 3.86
C PHE A 124 0.93 -8.07 3.35
N PHE A 125 0.28 -9.21 3.57
CA PHE A 125 0.85 -10.54 3.23
C PHE A 125 0.79 -10.95 1.76
N THR A 126 0.20 -10.10 0.90
CA THR A 126 0.24 -10.24 -0.56
C THR A 126 1.62 -9.90 -1.12
N ASN A 127 2.36 -9.00 -0.45
CA ASN A 127 3.66 -8.52 -0.94
C ASN A 127 4.87 -9.15 -0.23
N HIS A 128 4.68 -9.74 0.97
CA HIS A 128 5.73 -10.37 1.76
C HIS A 128 5.27 -11.70 2.37
N PRO A 129 5.02 -12.73 1.55
CA PRO A 129 4.55 -14.04 2.02
C PRO A 129 5.60 -14.78 2.87
N ASP A 130 6.88 -14.46 2.67
CA ASP A 130 8.04 -15.00 3.40
C ASP A 130 8.01 -14.67 4.90
N LEU A 131 7.41 -13.55 5.28
CA LEU A 131 7.35 -13.11 6.68
C LEU A 131 6.27 -13.83 7.51
N ARG A 132 5.43 -14.68 6.90
CA ARG A 132 4.37 -15.45 7.59
C ARG A 132 4.91 -16.41 8.65
N VAL A 133 6.13 -16.90 8.49
CA VAL A 133 6.77 -17.87 9.39
C VAL A 133 6.94 -17.37 10.83
N TYR A 134 6.91 -16.05 11.02
CA TYR A 134 7.06 -15.41 12.33
C TYR A 134 5.72 -15.18 13.05
N PHE A 135 4.60 -15.49 12.40
CA PHE A 135 3.25 -15.33 12.94
C PHE A 135 2.63 -16.71 13.22
N LYS A 136 2.87 -17.22 14.43
CA LYS A 136 2.46 -18.58 14.83
C LYS A 136 0.93 -18.75 14.75
N GLY A 137 0.47 -19.71 13.95
CA GLY A 137 -0.95 -19.94 13.62
C GLY A 137 -1.45 -19.23 12.36
N ALA A 138 -0.60 -18.45 11.67
CA ALA A 138 -0.91 -17.75 10.43
C ALA A 138 -0.13 -18.28 9.22
N GLU A 139 0.47 -19.47 9.34
CA GLU A 139 1.39 -20.05 8.34
C GLU A 139 0.71 -20.30 6.98
N ASN A 140 -0.61 -20.49 6.99
CA ASN A 140 -1.44 -20.70 5.78
C ASN A 140 -2.40 -19.54 5.49
N TYR A 141 -2.26 -18.40 6.18
CA TYR A 141 -3.20 -17.30 6.03
C TYR A 141 -3.11 -16.68 4.64
N THR A 142 -4.28 -16.48 4.04
CA THR A 142 -4.50 -15.73 2.82
C THR A 142 -4.59 -14.23 3.13
N ALA A 143 -4.62 -13.39 2.09
CA ALA A 143 -4.86 -11.96 2.25
C ALA A 143 -6.20 -11.67 2.96
N ASP A 144 -7.19 -12.56 2.80
CA ASP A 144 -8.52 -12.44 3.41
C ASP A 144 -8.52 -12.81 4.91
N ASP A 145 -7.70 -13.79 5.31
CA ASP A 145 -7.60 -14.21 6.73
C ASP A 145 -6.94 -13.12 7.59
N VAL A 146 -6.06 -12.34 6.98
CA VAL A 146 -5.35 -11.21 7.58
C VAL A 146 -6.29 -10.03 7.82
N GLN A 147 -7.17 -9.74 6.84
CA GLN A 147 -8.16 -8.67 6.92
C GLN A 147 -9.17 -8.86 8.04
N LYS A 148 -9.45 -10.12 8.41
CA LYS A 148 -10.40 -10.48 9.47
C LYS A 148 -9.75 -10.61 10.85
N SER A 149 -8.45 -10.34 10.97
CA SER A 149 -7.70 -10.55 12.21
C SER A 149 -7.51 -9.27 13.02
N ASP A 150 -8.21 -9.17 14.15
CA ASP A 150 -8.07 -8.07 15.11
C ASP A 150 -6.63 -7.89 15.65
N ARG A 151 -5.81 -8.94 15.59
CA ARG A 151 -4.42 -8.93 16.07
C ARG A 151 -3.47 -8.09 15.21
N LEU A 152 -3.74 -7.95 13.91
CA LEU A 152 -2.82 -7.33 12.95
C LEU A 152 -3.14 -5.85 12.68
N ALA A 153 -4.34 -5.38 13.01
CA ALA A 153 -4.73 -3.97 12.93
C ALA A 153 -3.89 -3.06 13.87
N ILE A 154 -3.36 -3.62 14.96
CA ILE A 154 -2.57 -2.90 15.98
C ILE A 154 -1.19 -2.44 15.44
N GLY A 155 -0.65 -3.08 14.39
CA GLY A 155 0.64 -2.72 13.81
C GLY A 155 0.68 -1.36 13.10
N TYR A 156 -0.45 -0.91 12.53
CA TYR A 156 -0.53 0.37 11.81
C TYR A 156 -0.55 1.58 12.75
N LEU A 157 -1.02 1.41 13.99
CA LEU A 157 -1.09 2.48 14.99
C LEU A 157 0.30 3.00 15.40
N ILE A 158 1.36 2.21 15.19
CA ILE A 158 2.73 2.54 15.58
C ILE A 158 3.32 3.63 14.65
N LYS A 159 2.92 3.71 13.38
CA LYS A 159 3.49 4.67 12.41
C LYS A 159 3.17 6.14 12.77
N GLU A 160 1.95 6.42 13.19
CA GLU A 160 1.48 7.79 13.51
C GLU A 160 1.88 8.26 14.91
N LEU A 161 1.99 7.33 15.87
CA LEU A 161 2.37 7.64 17.24
C LEU A 161 3.88 7.91 17.38
N MET A 162 4.73 7.19 16.64
CA MET A 162 6.19 7.21 16.82
C MET A 162 6.88 8.44 16.20
N LEU A 163 6.39 8.95 15.06
CA LEU A 163 7.04 10.05 14.35
C LEU A 163 6.67 11.45 14.87
N ARG A 164 5.62 11.58 15.67
CA ARG A 164 5.01 12.91 15.94
C ARG A 164 4.97 13.31 17.42
N TYR A 165 5.09 12.39 18.40
CA TYR A 165 4.76 12.74 19.81
C TYR A 165 5.61 12.15 20.96
N PHE A 166 6.61 11.29 20.75
CA PHE A 166 7.35 10.71 21.90
C PHE A 166 8.55 11.56 22.34
N ARG A 167 8.56 11.99 23.61
CA ARG A 167 9.80 12.35 24.32
C ARG A 167 10.63 11.07 24.50
N GLU A 168 11.97 11.17 24.40
CA GLU A 168 12.90 10.03 24.46
C GLU A 168 12.61 9.06 25.62
N THR A 169 12.33 9.58 26.81
CA THR A 169 12.02 8.78 28.00
C THR A 169 10.78 7.91 27.85
N THR A 170 9.77 8.40 27.13
CA THR A 170 8.52 7.70 26.90
C THR A 170 8.68 6.65 25.80
N PHE A 171 9.46 6.96 24.76
CA PHE A 171 9.85 5.99 23.75
C PHE A 171 10.60 4.81 24.37
N ARG A 172 11.62 5.08 25.19
CA ARG A 172 12.39 4.04 25.89
C ARG A 172 11.50 3.16 26.78
N ALA A 173 10.53 3.74 27.48
CA ALA A 173 9.55 2.96 28.26
C ALA A 173 8.68 2.04 27.40
N TYR A 174 8.23 2.51 26.23
CA TYR A 174 7.48 1.69 25.27
C TYR A 174 8.33 0.55 24.70
N VAL A 175 9.63 0.77 24.46
CA VAL A 175 10.54 -0.30 24.01
C VAL A 175 10.64 -1.41 25.05
N ARG A 176 10.77 -1.07 26.34
CA ARG A 176 10.80 -2.05 27.44
C ARG A 176 9.51 -2.87 27.52
N ASP A 177 8.35 -2.21 27.52
CA ASP A 177 7.04 -2.88 27.48
C ASP A 177 6.89 -3.78 26.25
N THR A 178 7.38 -3.31 25.09
CA THR A 178 7.38 -4.12 23.86
C THR A 178 8.24 -5.36 24.04
N MET A 179 9.43 -5.27 24.63
CA MET A 179 10.25 -6.45 24.91
C MET A 179 9.51 -7.42 25.83
N ASP A 180 8.95 -6.94 26.94
CA ASP A 180 8.23 -7.76 27.92
C ASP A 180 7.07 -8.54 27.28
N ARG A 181 6.29 -7.89 26.41
CA ARG A 181 5.19 -8.54 25.67
C ARG A 181 5.65 -9.59 24.66
N HIS A 182 6.88 -9.48 24.16
CA HIS A 182 7.41 -10.38 23.13
C HIS A 182 8.35 -11.47 23.68
N VAL A 183 8.75 -11.42 24.96
CA VAL A 183 9.52 -12.50 25.63
C VAL A 183 8.89 -13.89 25.43
N PRO A 184 7.56 -14.08 25.63
CA PRO A 184 6.95 -15.41 25.48
C PRO A 184 7.00 -15.94 24.04
N LEU A 185 7.16 -15.05 23.06
CA LEU A 185 7.20 -15.39 21.63
C LEU A 185 8.57 -15.91 21.19
N LYS A 186 9.59 -15.84 22.05
CA LYS A 186 10.95 -16.33 21.80
C LYS A 186 11.53 -15.80 20.48
N ILE A 187 11.26 -14.53 20.18
CA ILE A 187 11.81 -13.85 19.01
C ILE A 187 13.33 -13.78 19.16
N ASP A 188 14.05 -14.13 18.09
CA ASP A 188 15.51 -14.01 18.04
C ASP A 188 15.91 -12.54 18.28
N PRO A 189 16.71 -12.25 19.33
CA PRO A 189 17.09 -10.88 19.68
C PRO A 189 17.79 -10.10 18.57
N THR A 190 18.41 -10.79 17.60
CA THR A 190 19.07 -10.16 16.45
C THR A 190 18.08 -9.57 15.44
N LEU A 191 16.81 -10.00 15.46
CA LEU A 191 15.77 -9.49 14.55
C LEU A 191 15.30 -8.09 14.93
N TRP A 192 15.35 -7.72 16.21
CA TRP A 192 15.00 -6.38 16.67
C TRP A 192 15.81 -5.29 15.99
N GLY A 193 17.11 -5.55 15.75
CA GLY A 193 17.98 -4.61 15.04
C GLY A 193 17.79 -4.55 13.53
N LYS A 194 17.05 -5.51 12.96
CA LYS A 194 16.75 -5.53 11.52
C LYS A 194 15.42 -4.86 11.20
N PHE A 195 14.50 -4.74 12.17
CA PHE A 195 13.15 -4.23 11.95
C PHE A 195 13.14 -2.86 11.26
N PHE A 196 13.89 -1.89 11.79
CA PHE A 196 13.89 -0.53 11.23
C PHE A 196 14.55 -0.45 9.85
N CYS A 197 15.62 -1.23 9.61
CA CYS A 197 16.22 -1.33 8.27
C CYS A 197 15.23 -1.92 7.26
N ILE A 198 14.55 -3.02 7.63
CA ILE A 198 13.52 -3.65 6.79
C ILE A 198 12.36 -2.67 6.54
N PHE A 199 11.96 -1.92 7.57
CA PHE A 199 10.90 -0.94 7.45
C PHE A 199 11.29 0.24 6.56
N VAL A 200 12.52 0.74 6.64
CA VAL A 200 13.03 1.78 5.72
C VAL A 200 13.08 1.24 4.29
N SER A 201 13.59 0.03 4.07
CA SER A 201 13.56 -0.58 2.74
C SER A 201 12.14 -0.74 2.22
N PHE A 202 11.17 -1.11 3.07
CA PHE A 202 9.76 -1.11 2.72
C PHE A 202 9.27 0.31 2.36
N LEU A 203 9.62 1.34 3.13
CA LEU A 203 9.26 2.72 2.81
C LEU A 203 9.88 3.18 1.48
N GLU A 204 11.09 2.75 1.14
CA GLU A 204 11.73 3.03 -0.15
C GLU A 204 10.97 2.37 -1.32
N THR A 205 10.35 1.20 -1.12
CA THR A 205 9.38 0.66 -2.10
C THR A 205 8.11 1.51 -2.17
N ARG A 206 7.77 2.21 -1.08
CA ARG A 206 6.60 3.10 -0.93
C ARG A 206 6.88 4.58 -1.27
N GLY A 207 8.09 4.93 -1.70
CA GLY A 207 8.42 6.25 -2.25
C GLY A 207 9.87 6.62 -1.98
N ALA A 208 10.33 7.72 -2.54
CA ALA A 208 11.64 8.24 -2.18
C ALA A 208 11.64 8.59 -0.69
N VAL A 209 12.49 7.92 0.08
CA VAL A 209 12.82 8.30 1.45
C VAL A 209 14.05 9.17 1.37
N SER A 210 13.95 10.43 1.80
CA SER A 210 15.10 11.35 1.77
C SER A 210 16.22 10.86 2.69
N ASP A 211 17.45 11.28 2.44
CA ASP A 211 18.58 10.90 3.30
C ASP A 211 18.36 11.35 4.76
N ASP A 212 17.73 12.51 4.97
CA ASP A 212 17.33 12.99 6.30
C ASP A 212 16.31 12.05 6.97
N GLN A 213 15.33 11.55 6.20
CA GLN A 213 14.35 10.58 6.72
C GLN A 213 15.02 9.25 7.05
N LYS A 214 15.95 8.77 6.22
CA LYS A 214 16.73 7.55 6.51
C LYS A 214 17.57 7.73 7.77
N ALA A 215 18.21 8.89 7.94
CA ALA A 215 18.98 9.22 9.13
C ALA A 215 18.09 9.25 10.39
N ALA A 216 16.90 9.83 10.32
CA ALA A 216 15.94 9.85 11.43
C ALA A 216 15.45 8.43 11.80
N TRP A 217 15.12 7.60 10.81
CA TRP A 217 14.75 6.21 11.04
C TRP A 217 15.89 5.38 11.62
N LYS A 218 17.10 5.61 11.14
CA LYS A 218 18.30 4.96 11.68
C LYS A 218 18.51 5.35 13.15
N GLN A 219 18.41 6.63 13.48
CA GLN A 219 18.54 7.12 14.85
C GLN A 219 17.49 6.48 15.78
N LEU A 220 16.24 6.37 15.32
CA LEU A 220 15.17 5.73 16.07
C LEU A 220 15.43 4.22 16.25
N GLY A 221 15.93 3.55 15.21
CA GLY A 221 16.33 2.14 15.27
C GLY A 221 17.49 1.89 16.22
N ASP A 222 18.52 2.73 16.18
CA ASP A 222 19.68 2.65 17.08
C ASP A 222 19.21 2.79 18.55
N MET A 223 18.32 3.74 18.84
CA MET A 223 17.75 3.96 20.18
C MET A 223 16.87 2.78 20.62
N PHE A 224 16.09 2.21 19.71
CA PHE A 224 15.28 1.02 19.99
C PHE A 224 16.15 -0.17 20.37
N ILE A 225 17.23 -0.43 19.62
CA ILE A 225 18.15 -1.54 19.87
C ILE A 225 18.89 -1.33 21.19
N GLU A 226 19.41 -0.13 21.42
CA GLU A 226 20.11 0.20 22.67
C GLU A 226 19.22 -0.12 23.88
N GLU A 227 17.99 0.40 23.88
CA GLU A 227 17.06 0.22 24.99
C GLU A 227 16.59 -1.24 25.11
N SER A 228 16.29 -1.91 23.99
CA SER A 228 15.81 -3.28 24.00
C SER A 228 16.86 -4.25 24.54
N GLN A 229 18.11 -4.16 24.06
CA GLN A 229 19.19 -5.04 24.51
C GLN A 229 19.59 -4.74 25.96
N SER A 230 19.61 -3.47 26.35
CA SER A 230 19.86 -3.07 27.74
C SER A 230 18.81 -3.67 28.69
N HIS A 231 17.53 -3.57 28.34
CA HIS A 231 16.43 -4.11 29.13
C HIS A 231 16.44 -5.64 29.21
N LEU A 232 16.60 -6.32 28.06
CA LEU A 232 16.70 -7.78 28.02
C LEU A 232 17.86 -8.28 28.88
N ARG A 233 19.02 -7.60 28.82
CA ARG A 233 20.18 -7.90 29.68
C ARG A 233 19.86 -7.70 31.16
N ALA A 234 19.23 -6.58 31.53
CA ALA A 234 18.84 -6.29 32.91
C ALA A 234 17.86 -7.33 33.49
N CYS A 235 16.99 -7.88 32.64
CA CYS A 235 16.05 -8.94 33.00
C CYS A 235 16.62 -10.36 32.92
N GLY A 236 17.89 -10.54 32.52
CA GLY A 236 18.51 -11.86 32.35
C GLY A 236 17.94 -12.69 31.19
N LEU A 237 17.39 -12.02 30.18
CA LEU A 237 16.76 -12.62 29.01
C LEU A 237 17.74 -12.74 27.83
N PRO A 238 17.45 -13.61 26.82
CA PRO A 238 18.25 -13.69 25.61
C PRO A 238 18.40 -12.31 24.95
N HIS A 239 19.64 -11.93 24.65
CA HIS A 239 20.01 -10.65 24.04
C HIS A 239 21.16 -10.86 23.05
N ALA A 240 21.34 -9.91 22.14
CA ALA A 240 22.39 -9.91 21.11
C ALA A 240 23.62 -9.10 21.54
#